data_AF-A0A7C4HAL8-F1
#
_entry.id   AF-A0A7C4HAL8-F1
#
_cell.length_a   1.000
_cell.length_b   1.000
_cell.length_c   1.000
_cell.angle_alpha   90.00
_cell.angle_beta   90.00
_cell.angle_gamma   90.00
#
_symmetry.space_group_name_H-M   'P 1'
#
loop_
_entity.id
_entity.type
_entity.pdbx_description
1 polymer ?
#
loop_
_entity_poly.entity_id
_entity_poly.type
_entity_poly.pdbx_seq_one_letter_code
_entity_poly.pdbx_strand_id
1 'polypeptide(L)'
;MNEQAEPVLCLFRLFQYAIQIKNVWVMVLEPGLIQIESFSQKGKFYVVDRLEKTCTCECFRLRGWCKHIQFVEEHEGLIHLEEGVWRANKFEEWKRKMLLEGLKSFKPLDEKTRRAFRGAG
;
A
#
# COMPACT_ATOMS: atom_id res chain seq x y z
N MET A 1 10.09 -21.32 21.88
CA MET A 1 8.71 -20.84 21.74
C MET A 1 8.63 -20.13 20.40
N ASN A 2 8.17 -20.83 19.37
CA ASN A 2 8.05 -20.31 18.01
C ASN A 2 6.63 -19.79 17.84
N GLU A 3 6.43 -18.48 17.87
CA GLU A 3 5.21 -17.86 17.38
C GLU A 3 5.39 -17.61 15.88
N GLN A 4 4.97 -18.61 15.10
CA GLN A 4 4.74 -18.44 13.67
C GLN A 4 3.51 -17.55 13.51
N ALA A 5 3.72 -16.33 13.01
CA ALA A 5 2.64 -15.47 12.53
C ALA A 5 2.08 -16.09 11.25
N GLU A 6 1.01 -16.86 11.39
CA GLU A 6 0.25 -17.39 10.26
C GLU A 6 -0.49 -16.23 9.57
N PRO A 7 -0.21 -15.91 8.29
CA PRO A 7 -1.01 -14.93 7.56
C PRO A 7 -2.36 -15.57 7.26
N VAL A 8 -3.37 -15.18 8.04
CA VAL A 8 -4.77 -15.53 7.75
C VAL A 8 -5.16 -14.79 6.46
N LEU A 9 -4.84 -15.39 5.32
CA LEU A 9 -5.29 -14.97 4.00
C LEU A 9 -6.81 -15.19 3.95
N CYS A 10 -7.54 -14.19 4.47
CA CYS A 10 -8.98 -14.17 4.47
C CYS A 10 -9.47 -13.95 3.03
N LEU A 11 -9.75 -15.07 2.37
CA LEU A 11 -10.35 -15.21 1.05
C LEU A 11 -11.82 -14.75 1.06
N PHE A 12 -12.10 -13.43 1.04
CA PHE A 12 -13.40 -12.94 0.53
C PHE A 12 -13.23 -11.59 -0.18
N ARG A 13 -13.28 -11.68 -1.51
CA ARG A 13 -13.75 -10.67 -2.50
C ARG A 13 -13.58 -9.18 -2.16
N LEU A 14 -12.78 -8.52 -3.01
CA LEU A 14 -12.62 -7.07 -3.26
C LEU A 14 -11.50 -6.38 -2.45
N PHE A 15 -10.27 -6.51 -2.97
CA PHE A 15 -9.25 -5.45 -3.03
C PHE A 15 -9.04 -4.54 -1.79
N GLN A 16 -8.93 -5.12 -0.59
CA GLN A 16 -8.42 -4.40 0.58
C GLN A 16 -7.39 -5.26 1.30
N TYR A 17 -6.12 -4.93 1.08
CA TYR A 17 -4.96 -5.62 1.67
C TYR A 17 -4.72 -5.05 3.06
N ALA A 18 -5.53 -5.51 4.01
CA ALA A 18 -5.31 -5.24 5.42
C ALA A 18 -4.36 -6.30 5.98
N ILE A 19 -3.21 -5.87 6.49
CA ILE A 19 -2.34 -6.68 7.34
C ILE A 19 -2.59 -6.36 8.81
N GLN A 20 -2.35 -7.32 9.68
CA GLN A 20 -2.44 -7.10 11.12
C GLN A 20 -1.03 -7.13 11.71
N ILE A 21 -0.58 -6.00 12.26
CA ILE A 21 0.74 -5.88 12.90
C ILE A 21 0.52 -5.64 14.39
N LYS A 22 1.01 -6.54 15.25
CA LYS A 22 0.88 -6.43 16.73
C LYS A 22 -0.56 -6.12 17.20
N ASN A 23 -1.55 -6.79 16.61
CA ASN A 23 -2.99 -6.59 16.85
C ASN A 23 -3.59 -5.26 16.35
N VAL A 24 -2.88 -4.52 15.50
CA VAL A 24 -3.37 -3.30 14.86
C VAL A 24 -3.59 -3.57 13.39
N TRP A 25 -4.78 -3.27 12.88
CA TRP A 25 -5.06 -3.36 11.45
C TRP A 25 -4.41 -2.22 10.69
N VAL A 26 -3.67 -2.56 9.64
CA VAL A 26 -2.96 -1.64 8.77
C VAL A 26 -3.30 -1.99 7.32
N MET A 27 -3.65 -1.00 6.52
CA MET A 27 -4.00 -1.16 5.12
C MET A 27 -3.26 -0.13 4.28
N VAL A 28 -2.60 -0.57 3.22
CA VAL A 28 -1.98 0.34 2.25
C VAL A 28 -3.06 0.82 1.28
N LEU A 29 -3.31 2.13 1.28
CA LEU A 29 -4.25 2.76 0.35
C LEU A 29 -3.55 3.07 -0.97
N GLU A 30 -2.38 3.70 -0.87
CA GLU A 30 -1.51 4.10 -1.98
C GLU A 30 -0.04 4.07 -1.52
N PRO A 31 0.95 4.12 -2.42
CA PRO A 31 2.34 4.24 -2.02
C PRO A 31 2.54 5.47 -1.12
N GLY A 32 3.02 5.25 0.11
CA GLY A 32 3.18 6.27 1.13
C GLY A 32 1.93 6.58 1.97
N LEU A 33 0.73 6.16 1.54
CA LEU A 33 -0.54 6.45 2.18
C LEU A 33 -1.14 5.21 2.85
N ILE A 34 -1.23 5.23 4.17
CA ILE A 34 -1.51 4.06 4.99
C ILE A 34 -2.71 4.34 5.90
N GLN A 35 -3.70 3.47 5.88
CA GLN A 35 -4.78 3.46 6.86
C GLN A 35 -4.39 2.56 8.03
N ILE A 36 -4.53 3.06 9.25
CA ILE A 36 -4.18 2.35 10.49
C ILE A 36 -5.32 2.44 11.49
N GLU A 37 -5.61 1.35 12.17
CA GLU A 37 -6.60 1.31 13.25
C GLU A 37 -6.10 2.06 14.49
N SER A 38 -7.02 2.71 15.19
CA SER A 38 -6.74 3.36 16.46
C SER A 38 -6.30 2.35 17.51
N PHE A 39 -5.19 2.63 18.17
CA PHE A 39 -4.72 1.85 19.33
C PHE A 39 -5.70 1.83 20.50
N SER A 40 -6.60 2.81 20.61
CA SER A 40 -7.50 2.97 21.76
C SER A 40 -8.97 2.69 21.43
N GLN A 41 -9.36 2.74 20.15
CA GLN A 41 -10.74 2.56 19.70
C GLN A 41 -10.79 1.62 18.51
N LYS A 42 -11.03 0.33 18.77
CA LYS A 42 -11.17 -0.67 17.71
C LYS A 42 -12.28 -0.28 16.73
N GLY A 43 -12.03 -0.48 15.44
CA GLY A 43 -12.93 -0.07 14.35
C GLY A 43 -12.87 1.41 13.97
N LYS A 44 -12.10 2.25 14.67
CA LYS A 44 -11.81 3.62 14.23
C LYS A 44 -10.47 3.63 13.49
N PHE A 45 -10.44 4.20 12.29
CA PHE A 45 -9.25 4.21 11.45
C PHE A 45 -8.78 5.65 11.17
N TYR A 46 -7.46 5.79 11.02
CA TYR A 46 -6.81 7.03 10.65
C TYR A 46 -5.92 6.80 9.43
N VAL A 47 -5.77 7.83 8.61
CA VAL A 47 -4.81 7.84 7.51
C VAL A 47 -3.51 8.51 7.95
N VAL A 48 -2.39 7.88 7.62
CA VAL A 48 -1.02 8.34 7.80
C VAL A 48 -0.40 8.49 6.42
N ASP A 49 0.13 9.67 6.14
CA ASP A 49 1.04 9.90 5.04
C ASP A 49 2.46 9.78 5.59
N ARG A 50 3.17 8.73 5.20
CA ARG A 50 4.53 8.51 5.70
C ARG A 50 5.56 9.41 5.01
N LEU A 51 5.29 9.83 3.77
CA LEU A 51 6.22 10.66 3.00
C LEU A 51 6.25 12.07 3.57
N GLU A 52 5.06 12.63 3.82
CA GLU A 52 4.88 13.94 4.44
C GLU A 52 4.96 13.89 5.98
N LYS A 53 5.06 12.69 6.55
CA LYS A 53 5.01 12.44 8.00
C LYS A 53 3.82 13.09 8.68
N THR A 54 2.64 12.97 8.06
CA THR A 54 1.39 13.52 8.58
C THR A 54 0.40 12.43 8.98
N CYS A 55 -0.50 12.76 9.90
CA CYS A 55 -1.57 11.86 10.31
C CYS A 55 -2.87 12.61 10.54
N THR A 56 -3.98 12.01 10.11
CA THR A 56 -5.34 12.57 10.27
C THR A 56 -5.89 12.46 11.69
N CYS A 57 -5.18 11.80 12.61
CA CYS A 57 -5.64 11.67 14.00
C CYS A 57 -5.59 12.99 14.76
N GLU A 58 -6.48 13.14 15.73
CA GLU A 58 -6.58 14.36 16.55
C GLU A 58 -5.29 14.68 17.31
N CYS A 59 -4.56 13.65 17.78
CA CYS A 59 -3.28 13.83 18.47
C CYS A 59 -2.25 14.55 17.61
N PHE A 60 -2.16 14.18 16.33
CA PHE A 60 -1.24 14.82 15.39
C PHE A 60 -1.65 16.26 15.12
N ARG A 61 -2.94 16.49 14.87
CA ARG A 61 -3.47 17.85 14.65
C ARG A 61 -3.19 18.79 15.84
N LEU A 62 -3.19 18.28 17.06
CA LEU A 62 -2.97 19.08 18.27
C LEU A 62 -1.49 19.22 18.65
N ARG A 63 -0.65 18.22 18.39
CA ARG A 63 0.73 18.15 18.91
C ARG A 63 1.82 18.11 17.84
N GLY A 64 1.45 17.94 16.57
CA GLY A 64 2.40 17.68 15.47
C GLY A 64 3.04 16.29 15.51
N TRP A 65 2.62 15.41 16.42
CA TRP A 65 3.15 14.05 16.55
C TRP A 65 2.09 13.08 17.07
N CYS A 66 2.15 11.82 16.65
CA CYS A 66 1.27 10.76 17.14
C CYS A 66 1.94 9.37 17.09
N LYS A 67 1.39 8.45 17.88
CA LYS A 67 1.83 7.04 17.91
C LYS A 67 1.63 6.31 16.58
N HIS A 68 0.71 6.76 15.72
CA HIS A 68 0.47 6.12 14.43
C HIS A 68 1.66 6.32 13.48
N ILE A 69 2.24 7.53 13.43
CA ILE A 69 3.44 7.80 12.63
C ILE A 69 4.60 6.98 13.15
N GLN A 70 4.84 7.01 14.46
CA GLN A 70 5.90 6.21 15.09
C GLN A 70 5.75 4.72 14.74
N PHE A 71 4.53 4.20 14.80
CA PHE A 71 4.26 2.80 14.48
C PHE A 71 4.56 2.47 13.01
N VAL A 72 4.20 3.37 12.08
CA VAL A 72 4.50 3.23 10.65
C VAL A 72 6.01 3.26 10.41
N GLU A 73 6.75 4.16 11.07
CA GLU A 73 8.21 4.22 10.97
C GLU A 73 8.89 2.96 11.52
N GLU A 74 8.43 2.45 12.67
CA GLU A 74 8.96 1.22 13.29
C GLU A 74 8.74 -0.03 12.43
N HIS A 75 7.70 -0.04 11.59
CA HIS A 75 7.32 -1.18 10.75
C HIS A 75 7.42 -0.88 9.26
N GLU A 76 8.23 0.13 8.87
CA GLU A 76 8.36 0.57 7.47
C GLU A 76 8.74 -0.57 6.54
N GLY A 77 9.61 -1.48 6.98
CA GLY A 77 10.01 -2.66 6.18
C GLY A 77 8.84 -3.59 5.84
N LEU A 78 7.91 -3.81 6.76
CA LEU A 78 6.71 -4.63 6.51
C LEU A 78 5.73 -3.92 5.59
N ILE A 79 5.58 -2.62 5.79
CA ILE A 79 4.69 -1.77 4.99
C ILE A 79 5.22 -1.66 3.55
N HIS A 80 6.53 -1.59 3.36
CA HIS A 80 7.14 -1.53 2.04
C HIS A 80 6.95 -2.81 1.23
N LEU A 81 6.96 -3.97 1.89
CA LEU A 81 6.61 -5.24 1.23
C LEU A 81 5.16 -5.23 0.73
N GLU A 82 4.23 -4.75 1.56
CA GLU A 82 2.82 -4.62 1.17
C GLU A 82 2.61 -3.59 0.06
N GLU A 83 3.38 -2.51 0.00
CA GLU A 83 3.38 -1.59 -1.15
C GLU A 83 3.80 -2.29 -2.44
N GLY A 84 4.79 -3.18 -2.38
CA GLY A 84 5.22 -3.99 -3.52
C GLY A 84 4.09 -4.90 -4.01
N VAL A 85 3.38 -5.53 -3.09
CA VAL A 85 2.19 -6.36 -3.38
C VAL A 85 1.06 -5.51 -3.96
N TRP A 86 0.79 -4.33 -3.40
CA TRP A 86 -0.19 -3.38 -3.92
C TRP A 86 0.13 -2.98 -5.37
N ARG A 87 1.39 -2.64 -5.67
CA ARG A 87 1.85 -2.27 -7.03
C ARG A 87 1.67 -3.41 -8.02
N ALA A 88 2.07 -4.63 -7.65
CA ALA A 88 1.90 -5.81 -8.50
C ALA A 88 0.41 -6.09 -8.79
N ASN A 89 -0.45 -5.95 -7.78
CA ASN A 89 -1.88 -6.16 -7.95
C ASN A 89 -2.56 -5.07 -8.78
N LYS A 90 -2.16 -3.80 -8.63
CA LYS A 90 -2.65 -2.72 -9.50
C LYS A 90 -2.27 -2.94 -10.96
N PHE A 91 -1.09 -3.50 -11.22
CA PHE A 91 -0.67 -3.87 -12.57
C PHE A 91 -1.55 -5.00 -13.16
N GLU A 92 -1.90 -6.01 -12.36
CA GLU A 92 -2.82 -7.07 -12.78
C GLU A 92 -4.27 -6.56 -12.97
N GLU A 93 -4.74 -5.65 -12.11
CA GLU A 93 -6.04 -4.98 -12.27
C GLU A 93 -6.08 -4.20 -13.59
N TRP A 94 -5.01 -3.47 -13.90
CA TRP A 94 -4.86 -2.75 -15.17
C TRP A 94 -4.87 -3.71 -16.37
N LYS A 95 -4.11 -4.81 -16.32
CA LYS A 95 -4.15 -5.85 -17.38
C LYS A 95 -5.56 -6.42 -17.57
N ARG A 96 -6.27 -6.72 -16.49
CA ARG A 96 -7.65 -7.23 -16.55
C ARG A 96 -8.59 -6.21 -17.19
N LYS A 97 -8.48 -4.93 -16.83
CA LYS A 97 -9.24 -3.84 -17.47
C LYS A 97 -8.94 -3.76 -18.96
N MET A 98 -7.67 -3.81 -19.37
CA MET A 98 -7.30 -3.83 -20.79
C MET A 98 -7.87 -5.03 -21.56
N LEU A 99 -7.88 -6.22 -20.95
CA LEU A 99 -8.44 -7.42 -21.57
C LEU A 99 -9.97 -7.33 -21.71
N LEU A 100 -10.65 -6.73 -20.72
CA LEU A 100 -12.11 -6.55 -20.72
C LEU A 100 -12.59 -5.42 -21.63
N GLU A 101 -11.83 -4.34 -21.74
CA GLU A 101 -12.16 -3.18 -22.59
C GLU A 101 -11.76 -3.38 -24.06
N GLY A 102 -11.12 -4.52 -24.38
CA GLY A 102 -10.70 -4.88 -25.72
C GLY A 102 -9.46 -4.09 -26.16
N LEU A 103 -8.44 -4.82 -26.59
CA LEU A 103 -7.21 -4.32 -27.24
C LEU A 103 -7.54 -3.39 -28.43
N LYS A 104 -7.80 -2.10 -28.18
CA LYS A 104 -7.91 -1.09 -29.25
C LYS A 104 -6.69 -0.19 -29.38
N SER A 105 -5.68 -0.29 -28.53
CA SER A 105 -4.53 0.63 -28.66
C SER A 105 -3.21 0.19 -28.00
N PHE A 106 -2.93 -1.11 -27.87
CA PHE A 106 -1.54 -1.53 -27.64
C PHE A 106 -0.81 -1.63 -28.97
N LYS A 107 -0.20 -0.53 -29.41
CA LYS A 107 0.93 -0.63 -30.35
C LYS A 107 2.17 -0.90 -29.50
N PRO A 108 2.85 -2.05 -29.64
CA PRO A 108 4.14 -2.25 -28.98
C PRO A 108 5.05 -1.08 -29.33
N LEU A 109 5.83 -0.58 -28.35
CA LEU A 109 6.81 0.49 -28.60
C LEU A 109 7.64 0.09 -29.83
N ASP A 110 7.65 0.97 -30.83
CA ASP A 110 8.40 0.74 -32.05
C ASP A 110 9.88 0.52 -31.73
N GLU A 111 10.57 -0.31 -32.53
CA GLU A 111 11.99 -0.64 -32.39
C GLU A 111 12.84 0.64 -32.27
N LYS A 112 12.43 1.69 -33.00
CA LYS A 112 13.06 3.01 -32.98
C LYS A 112 12.96 3.68 -31.60
N THR A 113 11.81 3.59 -30.94
CA THR A 113 11.60 4.16 -29.59
C THR A 113 12.33 3.35 -28.53
N ARG A 114 12.40 2.02 -28.68
CA ARG A 114 13.19 1.15 -27.78
C ARG A 114 14.69 1.47 -27.81
N ARG A 115 15.26 1.78 -28.98
CA ARG A 115 16.67 2.18 -29.08
C ARG A 115 16.95 3.53 -28.44
N ALA A 116 16.02 4.47 -28.50
CA ALA A 116 16.17 5.79 -27.87
C ALA A 116 16.33 5.69 -26.34
N PHE A 117 15.64 4.74 -25.68
CA PHE A 117 15.80 4.49 -24.25
C PHE A 117 17.06 3.69 -23.89
N ARG A 118 17.58 2.86 -24.80
CA ARG A 118 18.82 2.09 -24.58
C ARG A 118 20.11 2.86 -24.87
N GLY A 119 20.02 3.99 -25.57
CA GLY A 119 21.18 4.81 -25.97
C GLY A 119 21.39 6.09 -25.16
N ALA A 120 20.64 6.30 -24.06
CA ALA A 120 20.76 7.49 -23.20
C ALA A 120 21.55 7.19 -21.92
N GLY A 121 22.67 6.49 -22.05
CA GLY A 121 23.65 6.21 -20.99
C GLY A 121 25.06 6.51 -21.49
#